data_AF-A0A556QVJ1-F1
#
_entry.id   AF-A0A556QVJ1-F1
#
_cell.length_a   1.000
_cell.length_b   1.000
_cell.length_c   1.000
_cell.angle_alpha   90.00
_cell.angle_beta   90.00
_cell.angle_gamma   90.00
#
_symmetry.space_group_name_H-M   'P 1'
#
loop_
_entity.id
_entity.type
_entity.pdbx_description
1 polymer ?
#
loop_
_entity_poly.entity_id
_entity_poly.type
_entity_poly.pdbx_seq_one_letter_code
_entity_poly.pdbx_strand_id
1 'polypeptide(L)'
;MQVNAELASGLGRLDIALEDKLHQTAYIFELKVGKSVSEALQQIYDRDYSMSFHTCAKKVCVGLKCDPVRLNITEAAIEVHQRNEEHAFQVMPRKNFAVNAMGYFQEVR
;
A
#
# COMPACT_ATOMS: atom_id res chain seq x y z
N MET A 1 12.54 11.47 4.85
CA MET A 1 11.40 10.53 4.90
C MET A 1 10.59 10.83 6.15
N GLN A 2 9.28 11.08 5.99
CA GLN A 2 8.34 11.25 7.10
C GLN A 2 7.50 9.98 7.24
N VAL A 3 7.33 9.47 8.46
CA VAL A 3 6.53 8.28 8.74
C VAL A 3 5.35 8.69 9.61
N ASN A 4 4.15 8.28 9.21
CA ASN A 4 2.93 8.47 9.98
C ASN A 4 2.26 7.10 10.18
N ALA A 5 1.76 6.85 11.38
CA ALA A 5 0.90 5.71 11.68
C ALA A 5 -0.48 6.24 12.07
N GLU A 6 -1.54 5.46 11.81
CA GLU A 6 -2.91 5.78 12.20
C GLU A 6 -3.33 7.18 11.69
N LEU A 7 -2.95 7.51 10.46
CA LEU A 7 -3.13 8.82 9.86
C LEU A 7 -4.61 9.04 9.54
N ALA A 8 -5.24 9.98 10.24
CA ALA A 8 -6.62 10.36 9.95
C ALA A 8 -6.72 10.99 8.54
N SER A 9 -7.72 10.56 7.78
CA SER A 9 -8.18 11.20 6.56
C SER A 9 -9.63 11.69 6.74
N GLY A 10 -10.13 12.48 5.80
CA GLY A 10 -11.54 12.90 5.83
C GLY A 10 -12.55 11.75 5.73
N LEU A 11 -12.12 10.55 5.28
CA LEU A 11 -12.99 9.40 5.02
C LEU A 11 -12.63 8.16 5.84
N GLY A 12 -11.58 8.20 6.66
CA GLY A 12 -11.12 7.06 7.43
C GLY A 12 -9.80 7.32 8.16
N ARG A 13 -9.09 6.24 8.46
CA ARG A 13 -7.76 6.27 9.09
C ARG A 13 -6.87 5.24 8.38
N LEU A 14 -5.77 5.71 7.84
CA LEU A 14 -4.76 4.91 7.17
C LEU A 14 -3.79 4.34 8.19
N ASP A 15 -3.48 3.06 8.09
CA ASP A 15 -2.62 2.38 9.08
C ASP A 15 -1.20 2.95 9.08
N ILE A 16 -0.52 2.98 7.93
CA ILE A 16 0.86 3.51 7.84
C ILE A 16 1.06 4.26 6.52
N ALA A 17 1.72 5.41 6.59
CA ALA A 17 2.21 6.13 5.42
C ALA A 17 3.67 6.55 5.59
N LEU A 18 4.44 6.43 4.50
CA LEU A 18 5.79 6.96 4.40
C LEU A 18 5.86 7.94 3.24
N GLU A 19 6.21 9.19 3.52
CA GLU A 19 6.40 10.22 2.51
C GLU A 19 7.89 10.49 2.33
N ASP A 20 8.42 10.15 1.16
CA ASP A 20 9.77 10.50 0.74
C ASP A 20 9.73 11.70 -0.20
N LYS A 21 9.86 12.89 0.39
CA LYS A 21 9.84 14.16 -0.34
C LYS A 21 11.02 14.33 -1.29
N LEU A 22 12.16 13.69 -1.02
CA LEU A 22 13.34 13.78 -1.90
C LEU A 22 13.06 13.09 -3.24
N HIS A 23 12.45 11.91 -3.19
CA HIS A 23 12.11 11.11 -4.36
C HIS A 23 10.65 11.29 -4.81
N GLN A 24 9.93 12.26 -4.23
CA GLN A 24 8.50 12.53 -4.48
C GLN A 24 7.64 11.26 -4.49
N THR A 25 7.90 10.35 -3.55
CA THR A 25 7.26 9.04 -3.47
C THR A 25 6.54 8.88 -2.14
N ALA A 26 5.26 8.50 -2.19
CA ALA A 26 4.51 8.07 -1.02
C ALA A 26 4.37 6.55 -1.02
N TYR A 27 4.52 5.92 0.14
CA TYR A 27 4.20 4.51 0.37
C TYR A 27 3.03 4.46 1.34
N ILE A 28 1.97 3.77 0.96
CA ILE A 28 0.68 3.77 1.65
C ILE A 28 0.36 2.33 1.99
N PHE A 29 0.34 1.99 3.27
CA PHE A 29 0.14 0.63 3.74
C PHE A 29 -1.19 0.50 4.46
N GLU A 30 -1.94 -0.52 4.10
CA GLU A 30 -3.15 -0.93 4.80
C GLU A 30 -3.01 -2.41 5.19
N LEU A 31 -3.23 -2.70 6.47
CA LEU A 31 -3.12 -4.02 7.06
C LEU A 31 -4.51 -4.58 7.33
N LYS A 32 -4.67 -5.88 7.07
CA LYS A 32 -5.88 -6.61 7.44
C LYS A 32 -5.58 -7.92 8.12
N VAL A 33 -6.20 -8.13 9.27
CA VAL A 33 -6.16 -9.41 9.99
C VAL A 33 -7.25 -10.32 9.44
N GLY A 34 -6.87 -11.50 8.95
CA GLY A 34 -7.81 -12.53 8.46
C GLY A 34 -8.56 -12.18 7.17
N LYS A 35 -8.24 -11.05 6.51
CA LYS A 35 -8.84 -10.65 5.23
C LYS A 35 -7.80 -10.64 4.11
N SER A 36 -8.26 -10.53 2.87
CA SER A 36 -7.39 -10.55 1.70
C SER A 36 -6.58 -9.26 1.52
N VAL A 37 -5.45 -9.36 0.81
CA VAL A 37 -4.68 -8.19 0.36
C VAL A 37 -5.47 -7.31 -0.61
N SER A 38 -6.39 -7.89 -1.38
CA SER A 38 -7.29 -7.16 -2.29
C SER A 38 -8.23 -6.24 -1.50
N GLU A 39 -8.80 -6.71 -0.39
CA GLU A 39 -9.63 -5.86 0.47
C GLU A 39 -8.85 -4.71 1.10
N ALA A 40 -7.57 -4.94 1.45
CA ALA A 40 -6.70 -3.88 1.95
C ALA A 40 -6.45 -2.80 0.88
N LEU A 41 -6.11 -3.20 -0.34
CA LEU A 41 -5.97 -2.27 -1.47
C LEU A 41 -7.30 -1.55 -1.79
N GLN A 42 -8.42 -2.28 -1.80
CA GLN A 42 -9.74 -1.68 -2.05
C GLN A 42 -10.05 -0.59 -1.03
N GLN A 43 -9.72 -0.79 0.25
CA GLN A 43 -9.91 0.27 1.25
C GLN A 43 -9.06 1.51 0.98
N ILE A 44 -7.80 1.36 0.51
CA ILE A 44 -6.97 2.51 0.13
C ILE A 44 -7.66 3.35 -0.95
N TYR A 45 -8.31 2.70 -1.92
CA TYR A 45 -9.09 3.37 -2.97
C TYR A 45 -10.38 4.00 -2.43
N ASP A 46 -11.20 3.22 -1.73
CA ASP A 46 -12.52 3.64 -1.25
C ASP A 46 -12.45 4.82 -0.27
N ARG A 47 -11.36 4.92 0.49
CA ARG A 47 -11.12 6.00 1.46
C ARG A 47 -10.25 7.12 0.91
N ASP A 48 -9.87 7.00 -0.36
CA ASP A 48 -9.08 7.96 -1.11
C ASP A 48 -7.81 8.44 -0.36
N TYR A 49 -7.16 7.51 0.36
CA TYR A 49 -5.99 7.83 1.17
C TYR A 49 -4.82 8.37 0.33
N SER A 50 -4.81 8.07 -0.97
CA SER A 50 -3.82 8.56 -1.91
C SER A 50 -3.85 10.08 -2.11
N MET A 51 -4.99 10.75 -1.86
CA MET A 51 -5.13 12.19 -2.09
C MET A 51 -4.33 13.06 -1.12
N SER A 52 -4.10 12.55 0.10
CA SER A 52 -3.21 13.19 1.07
C SER A 52 -1.78 13.38 0.55
N PHE A 53 -1.39 12.63 -0.50
CA PHE A 53 -0.06 12.63 -1.11
C PHE A 53 -0.10 13.16 -2.56
N HIS A 54 -0.96 14.13 -2.85
CA HIS A 54 -1.14 14.69 -4.19
C HIS A 54 0.11 15.37 -4.77
N THR A 55 1.06 15.80 -3.93
CA THR A 55 2.34 16.38 -4.35
C THR A 55 3.36 15.34 -4.80
N CYS A 56 3.17 14.06 -4.45
CA CYS A 56 4.06 12.98 -4.86
C CYS A 56 3.80 12.59 -6.32
N ALA A 57 4.87 12.40 -7.08
CA ALA A 57 4.81 11.92 -8.47
C ALA A 57 4.61 10.39 -8.55
N LYS A 58 4.92 9.68 -7.45
CA LYS A 58 4.75 8.23 -7.33
C LYS A 58 4.04 7.89 -6.02
N LYS A 59 3.10 6.95 -6.07
CA LYS A 59 2.41 6.39 -4.91
C LYS A 59 2.51 4.88 -4.99
N VAL A 60 2.93 4.24 -3.91
CA VAL A 60 3.08 2.79 -3.79
C VAL A 60 2.06 2.33 -2.76
N CYS A 61 0.94 1.79 -3.23
CA CYS A 61 -0.12 1.25 -2.41
C CYS A 61 0.21 -0.20 -2.06
N VAL A 62 0.21 -0.53 -0.78
CA VAL A 62 0.62 -1.83 -0.25
C VAL A 62 -0.49 -2.38 0.63
N GLY A 63 -1.17 -3.41 0.15
CA GLY A 63 -2.11 -4.19 0.95
C GLY A 63 -1.38 -5.33 1.64
N LEU A 64 -1.55 -5.48 2.95
CA LEU A 64 -0.90 -6.52 3.75
C LEU A 64 -1.95 -7.40 4.44
N LYS A 65 -1.75 -8.71 4.36
CA LYS A 65 -2.54 -9.69 5.10
C LYS A 65 -1.77 -10.21 6.30
N CYS A 66 -2.39 -10.11 7.46
CA CYS A 66 -1.90 -10.70 8.70
C CYS A 66 -2.71 -11.96 9.04
N ASP A 67 -1.99 -13.05 9.35
CA ASP A 67 -2.61 -14.28 9.84
C ASP A 67 -3.13 -14.07 11.27
N PRO A 68 -4.42 -14.32 11.55
CA PRO A 68 -5.02 -14.06 12.87
C PRO A 68 -4.51 -14.97 13.99
N VAL A 69 -3.92 -16.12 13.67
CA VAL A 69 -3.42 -17.10 14.64
C VAL A 69 -1.93 -16.91 14.87
N ARG A 70 -1.16 -16.76 13.80
CA ARG A 70 0.31 -16.64 13.83
C ARG A 70 0.78 -15.21 14.09
N LEU A 71 -0.11 -14.22 13.92
CA LEU A 71 0.17 -12.79 14.11
C LEU A 71 1.36 -12.29 13.28
N ASN A 72 1.51 -12.81 12.06
CA ASN A 72 2.53 -12.40 11.12
C ASN A 72 1.92 -12.02 9.77
N ILE A 73 2.64 -11.19 9.01
CA ILE A 73 2.26 -10.87 7.64
C ILE A 73 2.58 -12.07 6.75
N THR A 74 1.61 -12.53 5.98
CA THR A 74 1.73 -13.74 5.14
C THR A 74 1.62 -13.47 3.66
N GLU A 75 0.92 -12.40 3.27
CA GLU A 75 0.75 -11.99 1.88
C GLU A 75 0.85 -10.46 1.76
N ALA A 76 1.28 -10.00 0.59
CA ALA A 76 1.27 -8.59 0.23
C ALA A 76 0.79 -8.42 -1.21
N ALA A 77 0.10 -7.33 -1.51
CA ALA A 77 -0.13 -6.88 -2.87
C ALA A 77 0.35 -5.43 -3.03
N ILE A 78 1.00 -5.15 -4.14
CA ILE A 78 1.58 -3.84 -4.43
C ILE A 78 1.02 -3.31 -5.74
N GLU A 79 0.50 -2.09 -5.70
CA GLU A 79 0.09 -1.32 -6.86
C GLU A 79 0.82 0.01 -6.87
N VAL A 80 1.48 0.32 -7.98
CA VAL A 80 2.26 1.54 -8.14
C VAL A 80 1.49 2.48 -9.04
N HIS A 81 1.16 3.67 -8.52
CA HIS A 81 0.61 4.77 -9.32
C HIS A 81 1.76 5.73 -9.61
N GLN A 82 2.09 5.93 -10.87
CA GLN A 82 3.14 6.86 -11.27
C GLN A 82 2.61 7.86 -12.28
N ARG A 83 3.07 9.12 -12.17
CA ARG A 83 2.78 10.11 -13.21
C ARG A 83 3.51 9.74 -14.50
N ASN A 84 2.78 9.78 -15.61
CA ASN A 84 3.36 9.73 -16.95
C ASN A 84 3.88 11.12 -17.38
N GLU A 85 4.38 11.21 -18.61
CA GLU A 85 4.88 12.46 -19.20
C GLU A 85 3.80 13.54 -19.31
N GLU A 86 2.52 13.15 -19.37
CA GLU A 86 1.35 14.04 -19.42
C GLU A 86 0.86 14.45 -18.02
N HIS A 87 1.62 14.11 -16.96
CA HIS A 87 1.28 14.33 -15.55
C HIS A 87 0.01 13.61 -15.06
N ALA A 88 -0.51 12.63 -15.82
CA ALA A 88 -1.59 11.76 -15.41
C ALA A 88 -1.06 10.55 -14.64
N PHE A 89 -1.75 10.13 -13.57
CA PHE A 89 -1.38 8.90 -12.86
C PHE A 89 -1.78 7.67 -13.66
N GLN A 90 -0.81 6.79 -13.91
CA GLN A 90 -1.02 5.46 -14.45
C GLN A 90 -0.80 4.42 -13.36
N VAL A 91 -1.71 3.45 -13.29
CA VAL A 91 -1.61 2.30 -12.37
C VAL A 91 -0.82 1.19 -13.08
N MET A 92 0.31 0.82 -12.49
CA MET A 92 1.12 -0.31 -12.97
C MET A 92 0.45 -1.63 -12.61
N PRO A 93 0.70 -2.73 -13.37
CA PRO A 93 0.15 -4.04 -13.04
C PRO A 93 0.45 -4.43 -11.59
N ARG A 94 -0.60 -4.87 -10.89
CA ARG A 94 -0.51 -5.33 -9.52
C ARG A 94 0.46 -6.50 -9.41
N LYS A 95 1.32 -6.47 -8.40
CA LYS A 95 2.16 -7.61 -8.02
C LYS A 95 1.69 -8.20 -6.71
N ASN A 96 1.58 -9.52 -6.66
CA ASN A 96 1.21 -10.26 -5.46
C ASN A 96 2.43 -10.98 -4.90
N PHE A 97 2.50 -11.09 -3.58
CA PHE A 97 3.56 -11.78 -2.88
C PHE A 97 2.98 -12.65 -1.78
N ALA A 98 3.58 -13.82 -1.58
CA ALA A 98 3.30 -14.69 -0.45
C ALA A 98 4.61 -15.07 0.26
N VAL A 99 4.55 -15.29 1.56
CA VAL A 99 5.68 -15.79 2.34
C VAL A 99 5.94 -17.25 1.99
N ASN A 100 7.15 -17.56 1.55
CA ASN A 100 7.58 -18.92 1.24
C ASN A 100 7.98 -19.72 2.50
N ALA A 101 8.34 -20.99 2.33
CA ALA A 101 8.72 -21.87 3.43
C ALA A 101 9.94 -21.37 4.24
N MET A 102 10.76 -20.50 3.66
CA MET A 102 11.94 -19.90 4.31
C MET A 102 11.61 -18.60 5.05
N GLY A 103 10.36 -18.13 4.99
CA GLY A 103 9.93 -16.89 5.65
C GLY A 103 10.12 -15.61 4.82
N TYR A 104 10.46 -15.72 3.53
CA TYR A 104 10.65 -14.56 2.64
C TYR A 104 9.46 -14.36 1.70
N PHE A 105 9.15 -13.10 1.38
CA PHE A 105 8.20 -12.79 0.32
C PHE A 105 8.72 -13.23 -1.05
N GLN A 106 7.88 -13.95 -1.78
CA GLN A 106 8.10 -14.36 -3.16
C GLN A 106 6.94 -13.86 -4.01
N GLU A 107 7.24 -13.30 -5.18
CA GLU A 107 6.21 -12.88 -6.15
C GLU A 107 5.43 -14.11 -6.61
N VAL A 108 4.10 -14.02 -6.56
CA VAL A 108 3.16 -15.06 -7.00
C VAL A 108 2.30 -14.51 -8.14
N ARG A 109 1.93 -15.40 -9.07
CA ARG A 109 1.09 -15.06 -10.21
C ARG A 109 -0.36 -14.86 -9.81
#